data_AF-M0GQY6-F1
#
_entry.id   AF-M0GQY6-F1
#
_cell.length_a   1.000
_cell.length_b   1.000
_cell.length_c   1.000
_cell.angle_alpha   90.00
_cell.angle_beta   90.00
_cell.angle_gamma   90.00
#
_symmetry.space_group_name_H-M   'P 1'
#
loop_
_entity.id
_entity.type
_entity.pdbx_description
1 polymer ?
#
loop_
_entity_poly.entity_id
_entity_poly.type
_entity_poly.pdbx_seq_one_letter_code
_entity_poly.pdbx_strand_id
1 'polypeptide(L)'
;MSLGTRARGFAELTRPGNAVAAGVLTFTGAFVAGAAPSDALVVVAAMLATVFATGAGNAINDYFDRDIDRINRPDRPIPRGAVTAPEAKWFSVALFGGAVVSALVLPVVAIAIAVVNLVALLAYTEFFKGLPGVGNVVVAALTGSTFLFGGAAIGEPLGAAVLCVLAALATLTREIVKDVEDIGGDREEGLRTLPIVVGEAASLWLGAVVLVVAVGASAVPFVRGEFGLAYLGVVVPADALMLAATAQSFGNPAAAQRRLKHGMFLAAFAFILGRATAPAGSLL
;
A
#
# COMPACT_ATOMS: atom_id res chain seq x y z
N MET A 1 6.93 -2.01 33.97
CA MET A 1 5.83 -2.02 32.98
C MET A 1 5.23 -3.43 32.90
N SER A 2 3.92 -3.59 32.72
CA SER A 2 3.29 -4.92 32.68
C SER A 2 3.59 -5.69 31.37
N LEU A 3 3.52 -7.03 31.40
CA LEU A 3 3.65 -7.87 30.20
C LEU A 3 2.61 -7.50 29.13
N GLY A 4 1.37 -7.22 29.52
CA GLY A 4 0.30 -6.82 28.60
C GLY A 4 0.60 -5.49 27.90
N THR A 5 1.16 -4.51 28.62
CA THR A 5 1.57 -3.22 28.05
C THR A 5 2.69 -3.38 27.03
N ARG A 6 3.64 -4.29 27.28
CA ARG A 6 4.73 -4.60 26.34
C ARG A 6 4.22 -5.32 25.10
N ALA A 7 3.41 -6.35 25.26
CA ALA A 7 2.82 -7.10 24.14
C ALA A 7 2.00 -6.17 23.23
N ARG A 8 1.21 -5.27 23.82
CA ARG A 8 0.50 -4.22 23.08
C ARG A 8 1.46 -3.29 22.34
N GLY A 9 2.58 -2.90 22.98
CA GLY A 9 3.62 -2.09 22.34
C GLY A 9 4.20 -2.75 21.08
N PHE A 10 4.53 -4.04 21.13
CA PHE A 10 4.99 -4.78 19.95
C PHE A 10 3.93 -4.88 18.87
N ALA A 11 2.67 -5.13 19.23
CA ALA A 11 1.58 -5.16 18.25
C ALA A 11 1.42 -3.79 17.56
N GLU A 12 1.46 -2.69 18.32
CA GLU A 12 1.35 -1.33 17.79
C GLU A 12 2.50 -0.98 16.81
N LEU A 13 3.73 -1.46 17.04
CA LEU A 13 4.85 -1.27 16.11
C LEU A 13 4.57 -1.84 14.71
N THR A 14 3.80 -2.92 14.61
CA THR A 14 3.46 -3.52 13.30
C THR A 14 2.43 -2.70 12.51
N ARG A 15 1.71 -1.79 13.18
CA ARG A 15 0.52 -1.10 12.67
C ARG A 15 -0.46 -2.11 12.06
N PRO A 16 -1.13 -2.94 12.88
CA PRO A 16 -1.79 -4.17 12.43
C PRO A 16 -2.86 -3.93 11.36
N GLY A 17 -3.59 -2.81 11.44
CA GLY A 17 -4.55 -2.43 10.40
C GLY A 17 -3.91 -2.24 9.02
N ASN A 18 -2.72 -1.63 8.95
CA ASN A 18 -2.00 -1.45 7.69
C ASN A 18 -1.39 -2.78 7.20
N ALA A 19 -0.80 -3.57 8.09
CA ALA A 19 -0.19 -4.85 7.74
C ALA A 19 -1.24 -5.84 7.21
N VAL A 20 -2.40 -5.96 7.89
CA VAL A 20 -3.52 -6.80 7.45
C VAL A 20 -4.11 -6.27 6.14
N ALA A 21 -4.30 -4.94 6.00
CA ALA A 21 -4.78 -4.37 4.75
C ALA A 21 -3.86 -4.73 3.56
N ALA A 22 -2.54 -4.65 3.74
CA ALA A 22 -1.58 -5.05 2.72
C ALA A 22 -1.70 -6.54 2.34
N GLY A 23 -1.88 -7.42 3.34
CA GLY A 23 -2.19 -8.84 3.09
C GLY A 23 -3.48 -9.06 2.29
N VAL A 24 -4.53 -8.27 2.57
CA VAL A 24 -5.78 -8.30 1.79
C VAL A 24 -5.58 -7.84 0.34
N LEU A 25 -4.69 -6.86 0.09
CA LEU A 25 -4.35 -6.47 -1.29
C LEU A 25 -3.65 -7.61 -2.04
N THR A 26 -2.71 -8.29 -1.40
CA THR A 26 -2.04 -9.48 -1.96
C THR A 26 -3.04 -10.59 -2.26
N PHE A 27 -3.98 -10.88 -1.34
CA PHE A 27 -5.08 -11.81 -1.61
C PHE A 27 -5.91 -11.38 -2.81
N THR A 28 -6.27 -10.09 -2.88
CA THR A 28 -7.06 -9.55 -3.98
C THR A 28 -6.35 -9.75 -5.32
N GLY A 29 -5.04 -9.54 -5.37
CA GLY A 29 -4.23 -9.82 -6.56
C GLY A 29 -4.28 -11.28 -6.99
N ALA A 30 -4.11 -12.21 -6.06
CA ALA A 30 -4.20 -13.65 -6.34
C ALA A 30 -5.61 -14.05 -6.82
N PHE A 31 -6.66 -13.56 -6.16
CA PHE A 31 -8.04 -13.85 -6.52
C PHE A 31 -8.39 -13.34 -7.91
N VAL A 32 -8.04 -12.08 -8.21
CA VAL A 32 -8.26 -11.46 -9.52
C VAL A 32 -7.49 -12.22 -10.61
N ALA A 33 -6.26 -12.66 -10.34
CA ALA A 33 -5.46 -13.49 -11.24
C ALA A 33 -6.03 -14.91 -11.44
N GLY A 34 -7.04 -15.33 -10.66
CA GLY A 34 -7.74 -16.60 -10.85
C GLY A 34 -7.42 -17.71 -9.86
N ALA A 35 -6.94 -17.37 -8.65
CA ALA A 35 -6.64 -18.34 -7.61
C ALA A 35 -7.81 -19.32 -7.34
N ALA A 36 -7.49 -20.60 -7.28
CA ALA A 36 -8.41 -21.68 -6.94
C ALA A 36 -8.21 -22.16 -5.49
N PRO A 37 -9.13 -22.97 -4.92
CA PRO A 37 -8.95 -23.55 -3.59
C PRO A 37 -7.67 -24.37 -3.42
N SER A 38 -7.14 -24.96 -4.50
CA SER A 38 -5.85 -25.66 -4.51
C SER A 38 -4.67 -24.75 -4.20
N ASP A 39 -4.79 -23.45 -4.45
CA ASP A 39 -3.73 -22.46 -4.27
C ASP A 39 -3.73 -21.87 -2.85
N ALA A 40 -4.62 -22.32 -1.96
CA ALA A 40 -4.81 -21.75 -0.63
C ALA A 40 -3.50 -21.64 0.16
N LEU A 41 -2.62 -22.65 0.06
CA LEU A 41 -1.33 -22.65 0.74
C LEU A 41 -0.43 -21.49 0.28
N VAL A 42 -0.24 -21.33 -1.04
CA VAL A 42 0.63 -20.30 -1.61
C VAL A 42 0.04 -18.89 -1.45
N VAL A 43 -1.29 -18.77 -1.52
CA VAL A 43 -1.98 -17.50 -1.28
C VAL A 43 -1.83 -17.07 0.17
N VAL A 44 -2.07 -17.96 1.14
CA VAL A 44 -1.89 -17.64 2.57
C VAL A 44 -0.42 -17.32 2.86
N ALA A 45 0.51 -18.06 2.29
CA ALA A 45 1.94 -17.79 2.42
C ALA A 45 2.32 -16.39 1.88
N ALA A 46 1.82 -15.99 0.71
CA ALA A 46 2.04 -14.66 0.15
C ALA A 46 1.40 -13.54 1.00
N MET A 47 0.19 -13.77 1.52
CA MET A 47 -0.45 -12.84 2.45
C MET A 47 0.40 -12.65 3.72
N LEU A 48 0.85 -13.73 4.34
CA LEU A 48 1.69 -13.69 5.53
C LEU A 48 3.03 -13.00 5.25
N ALA A 49 3.66 -13.29 4.10
CA ALA A 49 4.87 -12.62 3.66
C ALA A 49 4.68 -11.09 3.59
N THR A 50 3.56 -10.66 3.03
CA THR A 50 3.21 -9.23 2.90
C THR A 50 2.94 -8.58 4.27
N VAL A 51 2.17 -9.25 5.13
CA VAL A 51 1.85 -8.77 6.49
C VAL A 51 3.13 -8.62 7.32
N PHE A 52 3.99 -9.63 7.30
CA PHE A 52 5.26 -9.62 8.02
C PHE A 52 6.22 -8.54 7.47
N ALA A 53 6.39 -8.43 6.15
CA ALA A 53 7.24 -7.40 5.55
C ALA A 53 6.74 -5.98 5.88
N THR A 54 5.43 -5.75 5.80
CA THR A 54 4.82 -4.46 6.14
C THR A 54 5.00 -4.13 7.62
N GLY A 55 4.75 -5.10 8.50
CA GLY A 55 4.98 -4.95 9.94
C GLY A 55 6.45 -4.68 10.27
N ALA A 56 7.38 -5.36 9.60
CA ALA A 56 8.81 -5.16 9.76
C ALA A 56 9.25 -3.76 9.33
N GLY A 57 8.73 -3.27 8.21
CA GLY A 57 8.91 -1.92 7.69
C GLY A 57 8.41 -0.83 8.65
N ASN A 58 7.23 -1.03 9.24
CA ASN A 58 6.70 -0.10 10.25
C ASN A 58 7.57 -0.10 11.52
N ALA A 59 7.98 -1.27 12.00
CA ALA A 59 8.80 -1.38 13.22
C ALA A 59 10.21 -0.78 13.04
N ILE A 60 10.86 -0.99 11.88
CA ILE A 60 12.17 -0.39 11.60
C ILE A 60 12.06 1.12 11.39
N ASN A 61 10.98 1.61 10.78
CA ASN A 61 10.74 3.03 10.63
C ASN A 61 10.62 3.71 12.01
N ASP A 62 9.83 3.16 12.92
CA ASP A 62 9.72 3.68 14.30
C ASP A 62 11.07 3.61 15.04
N TYR A 63 11.92 2.61 14.76
CA TYR A 63 13.27 2.53 15.31
C TYR A 63 14.16 3.71 14.87
N PHE A 64 14.12 4.10 13.60
CA PHE A 64 14.89 5.23 13.08
C PHE A 64 14.29 6.58 13.50
N ASP A 65 12.97 6.71 13.47
CA ASP A 65 12.25 7.94 13.80
C ASP A 65 12.17 8.21 15.32
N ARG A 66 12.68 7.31 16.17
CA ARG A 66 12.51 7.36 17.65
C ARG A 66 12.86 8.70 18.30
N ASP A 67 13.87 9.40 17.82
CA ASP A 67 14.32 10.67 18.42
C ASP A 67 13.41 11.83 18.01
N ILE A 68 12.90 11.80 16.78
CA ILE A 68 11.87 12.72 16.26
C ILE A 68 10.54 12.45 16.97
N ASP A 69 10.14 11.19 17.06
CA ASP A 69 8.89 10.76 17.68
C ASP A 69 8.82 11.08 19.18
N ARG A 70 9.95 11.23 19.88
CA ARG A 70 9.96 11.70 21.28
C ARG A 70 9.39 13.11 21.43
N ILE A 71 9.46 13.92 20.39
CA ILE A 71 8.92 15.28 20.35
C ILE A 71 7.52 15.24 19.72
N ASN A 72 7.40 14.65 18.53
CA ASN A 72 6.20 14.77 17.70
C ASN A 72 5.09 13.79 18.09
N ARG A 73 5.44 12.60 18.61
CA ARG A 73 4.49 11.52 18.93
C ARG A 73 4.91 10.74 20.18
N PRO A 74 4.93 11.39 21.36
CA PRO A 74 5.42 10.78 22.60
C PRO A 74 4.63 9.53 23.02
N ASP A 75 3.40 9.36 22.53
CA ASP A 75 2.56 8.19 22.79
C ASP A 75 2.95 6.93 21.98
N ARG A 76 3.93 7.01 21.06
CA ARG A 76 4.40 5.84 20.30
C ARG A 76 5.12 4.82 21.20
N PRO A 77 5.16 3.52 20.80
CA PRO A 77 5.70 2.45 21.65
C PRO A 77 7.13 2.66 22.13
N ILE A 78 8.02 3.21 21.29
CA ILE A 78 9.43 3.44 21.65
C ILE A 78 9.58 4.68 22.55
N PRO A 79 9.08 5.88 22.17
CA PRO A 79 9.16 7.07 23.02
C PRO A 79 8.57 6.90 24.42
N ARG A 80 7.42 6.25 24.55
CA ARG A 80 6.77 6.01 25.86
C ARG A 80 7.43 4.91 26.69
N GLY A 81 8.47 4.26 26.16
CA GLY A 81 9.21 3.19 26.84
C GLY A 81 8.50 1.83 26.87
N ALA A 82 7.50 1.61 26.01
CA ALA A 82 6.79 0.33 25.96
C ALA A 82 7.60 -0.80 25.31
N VAL A 83 8.46 -0.43 24.35
CA VAL A 83 9.42 -1.30 23.68
C VAL A 83 10.74 -0.53 23.60
N THR A 84 11.87 -1.17 23.90
CA THR A 84 13.17 -0.51 23.75
C THR A 84 13.60 -0.45 22.27
N ALA A 85 14.47 0.51 21.90
CA ALA A 85 14.94 0.59 20.51
C ALA A 85 15.64 -0.72 20.03
N PRO A 86 16.52 -1.39 20.82
CA PRO A 86 17.06 -2.69 20.43
C PRO A 86 15.99 -3.77 20.25
N GLU A 87 14.97 -3.79 21.10
CA GLU A 87 13.84 -4.73 20.97
C GLU A 87 13.04 -4.49 19.69
N ALA A 88 12.75 -3.24 19.36
CA ALA A 88 12.05 -2.88 18.12
C ALA A 88 12.85 -3.31 16.88
N LYS A 89 14.18 -3.12 16.89
CA LYS A 89 15.07 -3.58 15.82
C LYS A 89 15.03 -5.09 15.66
N TRP A 90 15.24 -5.85 16.74
CA TRP A 90 15.24 -7.32 16.67
C TRP A 90 13.86 -7.90 16.34
N PHE A 91 12.80 -7.24 16.79
CA PHE A 91 11.44 -7.58 16.38
C PHE A 91 11.21 -7.37 14.89
N SER A 92 11.66 -6.24 14.33
CA SER A 92 11.64 -6.01 12.88
C SER A 92 12.43 -7.09 12.12
N VAL A 93 13.63 -7.45 12.57
CA VAL A 93 14.43 -8.54 11.98
C VAL A 93 13.68 -9.87 12.02
N ALA A 94 13.03 -10.20 13.15
CA ALA A 94 12.23 -11.42 13.28
C ALA A 94 11.03 -11.42 12.31
N LEU A 95 10.36 -10.28 12.13
CA LEU A 95 9.28 -10.12 11.15
C LEU A 95 9.79 -10.28 9.71
N PHE A 96 10.93 -9.69 9.35
CA PHE A 96 11.55 -9.94 8.04
C PHE A 96 11.89 -11.43 7.86
N GLY A 97 12.38 -12.10 8.90
CA GLY A 97 12.58 -13.55 8.89
C GLY A 97 11.28 -14.31 8.63
N GLY A 98 10.18 -13.92 9.26
CA GLY A 98 8.85 -14.48 9.01
C GLY A 98 8.37 -14.27 7.57
N ALA A 99 8.67 -13.11 6.98
CA ALA A 99 8.36 -12.83 5.58
C ALA A 99 9.16 -13.75 4.63
N VAL A 100 10.46 -13.92 4.88
CA VAL A 100 11.33 -14.82 4.11
C VAL A 100 10.86 -16.26 4.22
N VAL A 101 10.58 -16.76 5.43
CA VAL A 101 10.08 -18.13 5.65
C VAL A 101 8.76 -18.36 4.92
N SER A 102 7.85 -17.40 4.97
CA SER A 102 6.58 -17.47 4.25
C SER A 102 6.78 -17.51 2.73
N ALA A 103 7.79 -16.82 2.21
CA ALA A 103 8.10 -16.82 0.77
C ALA A 103 8.76 -18.10 0.25
N LEU A 104 9.29 -18.98 1.12
CA LEU A 104 10.03 -20.19 0.70
C LEU A 104 9.19 -21.21 -0.08
N VAL A 105 7.87 -21.19 0.09
CA VAL A 105 6.94 -22.09 -0.61
C VAL A 105 6.40 -21.50 -1.91
N LEU A 106 6.80 -20.26 -2.24
CA LEU A 106 6.28 -19.54 -3.40
C LEU A 106 7.08 -19.85 -4.67
N PRO A 107 6.48 -19.68 -5.87
CA PRO A 107 7.22 -19.75 -7.13
C PRO A 107 8.36 -18.74 -7.21
N VAL A 108 9.39 -19.05 -7.99
CA VAL A 108 10.60 -18.20 -8.16
C VAL A 108 10.26 -16.77 -8.57
N VAL A 109 9.25 -16.59 -9.44
CA VAL A 109 8.80 -15.25 -9.88
C VAL A 109 8.23 -14.45 -8.71
N ALA A 110 7.43 -15.07 -7.84
CA ALA A 110 6.91 -14.41 -6.64
C ALA A 110 8.04 -14.05 -5.68
N ILE A 111 9.02 -14.95 -5.48
CA ILE A 111 10.21 -14.67 -4.66
C ILE A 111 10.99 -13.48 -5.21
N ALA A 112 11.19 -13.40 -6.54
CA ALA A 112 11.87 -12.27 -7.17
C ALA A 112 11.14 -10.94 -6.91
N ILE A 113 9.81 -10.91 -7.05
CA ILE A 113 8.98 -9.73 -6.72
C ILE A 113 9.11 -9.38 -5.24
N ALA A 114 9.07 -10.37 -4.35
CA ALA A 114 9.23 -10.14 -2.91
C ALA A 114 10.60 -9.51 -2.58
N VAL A 115 11.68 -10.00 -3.19
CA VAL A 115 13.02 -9.43 -3.02
C VAL A 115 13.08 -7.99 -3.50
N VAL A 116 12.55 -7.69 -4.69
CA VAL A 116 12.48 -6.32 -5.22
C VAL A 116 11.69 -5.41 -4.28
N ASN A 117 10.53 -5.87 -3.79
CA ASN A 117 9.70 -5.12 -2.86
C ASN A 117 10.42 -4.86 -1.52
N LEU A 118 11.10 -5.86 -0.97
CA LEU A 118 11.86 -5.72 0.27
C LEU A 118 13.01 -4.72 0.12
N VAL A 119 13.77 -4.81 -0.98
CA VAL A 119 14.85 -3.87 -1.28
C VAL A 119 14.29 -2.45 -1.45
N ALA A 120 13.21 -2.27 -2.19
CA ALA A 120 12.56 -0.97 -2.36
C ALA A 120 12.01 -0.40 -1.05
N LEU A 121 11.44 -1.23 -0.17
CA LEU A 121 10.96 -0.82 1.16
C LEU A 121 12.10 -0.32 2.06
N LEU A 122 13.22 -1.05 2.09
CA LEU A 122 14.40 -0.66 2.86
C LEU A 122 15.06 0.60 2.27
N ALA A 123 15.21 0.66 0.95
CA ALA A 123 15.76 1.82 0.25
C ALA A 123 14.88 3.06 0.41
N TYR A 124 13.56 2.91 0.45
CA TYR A 124 12.65 4.01 0.73
C TYR A 124 12.94 4.67 2.08
N THR A 125 13.08 3.83 3.12
CA THR A 125 13.29 4.30 4.50
C THR A 125 14.58 5.09 4.64
N GLU A 126 15.65 4.64 3.97
CA GLU A 126 16.98 5.24 4.09
C GLU A 126 17.24 6.39 3.10
N PHE A 127 16.80 6.26 1.85
CA PHE A 127 17.26 7.12 0.75
C PHE A 127 16.18 7.98 0.11
N PHE A 128 14.93 7.50 0.05
CA PHE A 128 13.89 8.16 -0.75
C PHE A 128 12.88 8.96 0.08
N LYS A 129 12.84 8.74 1.40
CA LYS A 129 12.02 9.53 2.33
C LYS A 129 12.39 11.02 2.21
N GLY A 130 11.40 11.87 1.92
CA GLY A 130 11.59 13.31 1.79
C GLY A 130 12.18 13.79 0.46
N LEU A 131 12.46 12.89 -0.50
CA LEU A 131 12.80 13.30 -1.87
C LEU A 131 11.54 13.67 -2.64
N PRO A 132 11.52 14.82 -3.35
CA PRO A 132 10.33 15.30 -4.03
C PRO A 132 9.89 14.34 -5.14
N GLY A 133 8.70 13.76 -5.00
CA GLY A 133 8.08 12.85 -5.98
C GLY A 133 8.62 11.41 -5.94
N VAL A 134 9.91 11.21 -5.71
CA VAL A 134 10.54 9.87 -5.74
C VAL A 134 9.98 8.97 -4.64
N GLY A 135 9.89 9.47 -3.41
CA GLY A 135 9.31 8.72 -2.30
C GLY A 135 7.87 8.29 -2.57
N ASN A 136 7.05 9.19 -3.13
CA ASN A 136 5.65 8.93 -3.46
C ASN A 136 5.53 7.83 -4.54
N VAL A 137 6.38 7.87 -5.56
CA VAL A 137 6.42 6.86 -6.63
C VAL A 137 6.83 5.49 -6.08
N VAL A 138 7.81 5.42 -5.17
CA VAL A 138 8.23 4.15 -4.56
C VAL A 138 7.10 3.56 -3.71
N VAL A 139 6.42 4.36 -2.89
CA VAL A 139 5.26 3.92 -2.10
C VAL A 139 4.11 3.45 -3.00
N ALA A 140 3.84 4.17 -4.08
CA ALA A 140 2.85 3.79 -5.09
C ALA A 140 3.19 2.45 -5.76
N ALA A 141 4.44 2.27 -6.19
CA ALA A 141 4.91 1.05 -6.81
C ALA A 141 4.85 -0.15 -5.85
N LEU A 142 5.28 0.02 -4.59
CA LEU A 142 5.18 -1.00 -3.55
C LEU A 142 3.73 -1.40 -3.27
N THR A 143 2.81 -0.43 -3.27
CA THR A 143 1.38 -0.71 -3.05
C THR A 143 0.78 -1.46 -4.24
N GLY A 144 1.04 -1.03 -5.47
CA GLY A 144 0.59 -1.73 -6.67
C GLY A 144 1.19 -3.13 -6.82
N SER A 145 2.47 -3.30 -6.48
CA SER A 145 3.15 -4.59 -6.62
C SER A 145 2.64 -5.67 -5.68
N THR A 146 1.90 -5.33 -4.61
CA THR A 146 1.20 -6.32 -3.78
C THR A 146 0.24 -7.18 -4.60
N PHE A 147 -0.44 -6.59 -5.60
CA PHE A 147 -1.36 -7.31 -6.47
C PHE A 147 -0.61 -8.25 -7.44
N LEU A 148 0.51 -7.79 -8.02
CA LEU A 148 1.38 -8.64 -8.84
C LEU A 148 1.98 -9.78 -8.03
N PHE A 149 2.38 -9.51 -6.80
CA PHE A 149 2.91 -10.52 -5.89
C PHE A 149 1.86 -11.60 -5.58
N GLY A 150 0.61 -11.21 -5.36
CA GLY A 150 -0.52 -12.13 -5.23
C GLY A 150 -0.72 -13.02 -6.46
N GLY A 151 -0.77 -12.44 -7.66
CA GLY A 151 -0.88 -13.21 -8.90
C GLY A 151 0.32 -14.13 -9.14
N ALA A 152 1.54 -13.66 -8.85
CA ALA A 152 2.76 -14.45 -8.99
C ALA A 152 2.80 -15.66 -8.04
N ALA A 153 2.17 -15.56 -6.87
CA ALA A 153 2.09 -16.67 -5.92
C ALA A 153 1.39 -17.91 -6.49
N ILE A 154 0.45 -17.71 -7.44
CA ILE A 154 -0.28 -18.77 -8.13
C ILE A 154 0.28 -19.09 -9.54
N GLY A 155 1.40 -18.47 -9.92
CA GLY A 155 2.00 -18.63 -11.26
C GLY A 155 1.50 -17.67 -12.33
N GLU A 156 0.61 -16.73 -12.00
CA GLU A 156 0.02 -15.76 -12.93
C GLU A 156 0.42 -14.31 -12.60
N PRO A 157 1.72 -13.94 -12.72
CA PRO A 157 2.25 -12.67 -12.24
C PRO A 157 1.59 -11.44 -12.88
N LEU A 158 1.13 -11.55 -14.13
CA LEU A 158 0.48 -10.46 -14.85
C LEU A 158 -1.04 -10.49 -14.74
N GLY A 159 -1.63 -11.50 -14.08
CA GLY A 159 -3.09 -11.66 -14.03
C GLY A 159 -3.84 -10.56 -13.28
N ALA A 160 -3.12 -9.75 -12.48
CA ALA A 160 -3.64 -8.55 -11.83
C ALA A 160 -2.90 -7.27 -12.26
N ALA A 161 -2.29 -7.24 -13.45
CA ALA A 161 -1.45 -6.11 -13.88
C ALA A 161 -2.21 -4.78 -14.01
N VAL A 162 -3.43 -4.80 -14.54
CA VAL A 162 -4.27 -3.59 -14.62
C VAL A 162 -4.56 -3.05 -13.22
N LEU A 163 -4.97 -3.92 -12.28
CA LEU A 163 -5.22 -3.55 -10.90
C LEU A 163 -3.95 -2.99 -10.22
N CYS A 164 -2.79 -3.60 -10.45
CA CYS A 164 -1.51 -3.09 -9.96
C CYS A 164 -1.26 -1.64 -10.42
N VAL A 165 -1.40 -1.35 -11.71
CA VAL A 165 -1.16 -0.01 -12.26
C VAL A 165 -2.16 1.00 -11.69
N LEU A 166 -3.45 0.65 -11.68
CA LEU A 166 -4.48 1.54 -11.15
C LEU A 166 -4.29 1.84 -9.66
N ALA A 167 -3.97 0.81 -8.85
CA ALA A 167 -3.70 0.99 -7.44
C ALA A 167 -2.45 1.83 -7.20
N ALA A 168 -1.39 1.68 -8.02
CA ALA A 168 -0.20 2.52 -7.95
C ALA A 168 -0.52 3.99 -8.26
N LEU A 169 -1.26 4.28 -9.34
CA LEU A 169 -1.63 5.65 -9.71
C LEU A 169 -2.54 6.32 -8.65
N ALA A 170 -3.52 5.58 -8.11
CA ALA A 170 -4.38 6.08 -7.04
C ALA A 170 -3.59 6.31 -5.74
N THR A 171 -2.64 5.42 -5.42
CA THR A 171 -1.73 5.61 -4.27
C THR A 171 -0.83 6.82 -4.47
N LEU A 172 -0.27 7.03 -5.67
CA LEU A 172 0.54 8.20 -5.98
C LEU A 172 -0.25 9.49 -5.76
N THR A 173 -1.49 9.54 -6.24
CA THR A 173 -2.41 10.67 -5.98
C THR A 173 -2.57 10.92 -4.48
N ARG A 174 -2.85 9.86 -3.71
CA ARG A 174 -3.06 9.95 -2.27
C ARG A 174 -1.81 10.40 -1.51
N GLU A 175 -0.63 9.93 -1.90
CA GLU A 175 0.63 10.34 -1.29
C GLU A 175 0.95 11.81 -1.61
N ILE A 176 0.65 12.30 -2.81
CA ILE A 176 0.80 13.72 -3.14
C ILE A 176 -0.15 14.60 -2.28
N VAL A 177 -1.41 14.19 -2.12
CA VAL A 177 -2.37 14.90 -1.25
C VAL A 177 -1.93 14.87 0.22
N LYS A 178 -1.36 13.75 0.67
CA LYS A 178 -0.80 13.62 2.02
C LYS A 178 0.38 14.56 2.23
N ASP A 179 1.33 14.63 1.31
CA ASP A 179 2.46 15.56 1.43
C ASP A 179 1.99 17.01 1.51
N VAL A 180 0.85 17.35 0.87
CA VAL A 180 0.24 18.69 0.98
C VAL A 180 -0.35 18.93 2.38
N GLU A 181 -1.00 17.92 2.97
CA GLU A 181 -1.47 17.97 4.36
C GLU A 181 -0.30 18.16 5.35
N ASP A 182 0.82 17.49 5.07
CA ASP A 182 1.97 17.38 5.97
C ASP A 182 3.07 18.45 5.73
N ILE A 183 2.88 19.43 4.83
CA ILE A 183 3.89 20.46 4.47
C ILE A 183 4.56 21.11 5.68
N GLY A 184 3.77 21.46 6.71
CA GLY A 184 4.27 22.11 7.92
C GLY A 184 5.28 21.23 8.66
N GLY A 185 4.89 19.98 8.95
CA GLY A 185 5.75 19.01 9.64
C GLY A 185 6.96 18.60 8.79
N ASP A 186 6.77 18.38 7.49
CA ASP A 186 7.85 18.03 6.57
C ASP A 186 8.95 19.11 6.54
N ARG A 187 8.57 20.39 6.60
CA ARG A 187 9.53 21.51 6.67
C ARG A 187 10.30 21.53 7.98
N GLU A 188 9.63 21.27 9.10
CA GLU A 188 10.27 21.19 10.43
C GLU A 188 11.26 20.03 10.52
N GLU A 189 10.97 18.91 9.84
CA GLU A 189 11.86 17.76 9.70
C GLU A 189 12.98 17.96 8.65
N GLY A 190 13.00 19.10 7.94
CA GLY A 190 14.01 19.41 6.93
C GLY A 190 13.85 18.64 5.62
N LEU A 191 12.68 18.07 5.36
CA LEU A 191 12.36 17.31 4.15
C LEU A 191 12.10 18.26 2.97
N ARG A 192 12.30 17.75 1.75
CA ARG A 192 12.04 18.48 0.50
C ARG A 192 10.96 17.79 -0.31
N THR A 193 9.81 17.53 0.30
CA THR A 193 8.68 16.86 -0.36
C THR A 193 8.17 17.66 -1.57
N LEU A 194 7.43 17.00 -2.47
CA LEU A 194 6.98 17.59 -3.72
C LEU A 194 6.29 18.97 -3.53
N PRO A 195 5.29 19.13 -2.65
CA PRO A 195 4.64 20.42 -2.45
C PRO A 195 5.53 21.49 -1.82
N ILE A 196 6.61 21.13 -1.12
CA ILE A 196 7.60 22.10 -0.63
C ILE A 196 8.38 22.70 -1.80
N VAL A 197 8.71 21.88 -2.81
CA VAL A 197 9.57 22.30 -3.93
C VAL A 197 8.78 22.97 -5.05
N VAL A 198 7.63 22.42 -5.45
CA VAL A 198 6.85 22.93 -6.59
C VAL A 198 5.60 23.71 -6.18
N GLY A 199 5.27 23.73 -4.89
CA GLY A 199 4.09 24.38 -4.35
C GLY A 199 2.87 23.47 -4.26
N GLU A 200 1.97 23.80 -3.33
CA GLU A 200 0.76 23.04 -3.04
C GLU A 200 -0.15 22.87 -4.27
N ALA A 201 -0.51 23.97 -4.93
CA ALA A 201 -1.42 23.93 -6.06
C ALA A 201 -0.90 23.07 -7.22
N ALA A 202 0.40 23.17 -7.55
CA ALA A 202 1.01 22.38 -8.61
C ALA A 202 1.03 20.88 -8.26
N SER A 203 1.33 20.54 -7.02
CA SER A 203 1.26 19.15 -6.52
C SER A 203 -0.16 18.60 -6.62
N LEU A 204 -1.17 19.34 -6.15
CA LEU A 204 -2.56 18.88 -6.22
C LEU A 204 -3.05 18.70 -7.66
N TRP A 205 -2.67 19.61 -8.57
CA TRP A 205 -2.97 19.43 -10.00
C TRP A 205 -2.29 18.21 -10.60
N LEU A 206 -1.03 17.93 -10.25
CA LEU A 206 -0.36 16.70 -10.68
C LEU A 206 -1.12 15.46 -10.18
N GLY A 207 -1.49 15.44 -8.90
CA GLY A 207 -2.31 14.36 -8.34
C GLY A 207 -3.65 14.19 -9.06
N ALA A 208 -4.32 15.30 -9.39
CA ALA A 208 -5.57 15.28 -10.16
C ALA A 208 -5.40 14.68 -11.56
N VAL A 209 -4.35 15.06 -12.29
CA VAL A 209 -4.05 14.50 -13.61
C VAL A 209 -3.77 13.00 -13.51
N VAL A 210 -2.94 12.58 -12.56
CA VAL A 210 -2.63 11.16 -12.32
C VAL A 210 -3.90 10.37 -12.04
N LEU A 211 -4.80 10.89 -11.20
CA LEU A 211 -6.05 10.22 -10.90
C LEU A 211 -6.99 10.16 -12.10
N VAL A 212 -7.11 11.23 -12.89
CA VAL A 212 -7.95 11.23 -14.10
C VAL A 212 -7.46 10.16 -15.09
N VAL A 213 -6.14 10.00 -15.23
CA VAL A 213 -5.56 8.92 -16.04
C VAL A 213 -5.92 7.55 -15.47
N ALA A 214 -5.84 7.36 -14.14
CA ALA A 214 -6.25 6.11 -13.50
C ALA A 214 -7.74 5.79 -13.73
N VAL A 215 -8.63 6.78 -13.57
CA VAL A 215 -10.07 6.63 -13.82
C VAL A 215 -10.34 6.32 -15.29
N GLY A 216 -9.66 6.97 -16.23
CA GLY A 216 -9.79 6.63 -17.64
C GLY A 216 -9.34 5.19 -17.95
N ALA A 217 -8.26 4.75 -17.32
CA ALA A 217 -7.73 3.39 -17.46
C ALA A 217 -8.58 2.33 -16.73
N SER A 218 -9.42 2.70 -15.75
CA SER A 218 -10.32 1.77 -15.05
C SER A 218 -11.38 1.18 -15.99
N ALA A 219 -11.68 1.83 -17.12
CA ALA A 219 -12.59 1.29 -18.13
C ALA A 219 -12.00 0.10 -18.91
N VAL A 220 -10.67 -0.12 -18.87
CA VAL A 220 -9.97 -1.12 -19.72
C VAL A 220 -10.51 -2.56 -19.51
N PRO A 221 -10.65 -3.08 -18.27
CA PRO A 221 -11.18 -4.43 -18.07
C PRO A 221 -12.60 -4.63 -18.64
N PHE A 222 -13.43 -3.59 -18.61
CA PHE A 222 -14.76 -3.65 -19.19
C PHE A 222 -14.71 -3.61 -20.73
N VAL A 223 -13.94 -2.69 -21.30
CA VAL A 223 -13.83 -2.53 -22.77
C VAL A 223 -13.22 -3.77 -23.43
N ARG A 224 -12.30 -4.46 -22.73
CA ARG A 224 -11.72 -5.72 -23.19
C ARG A 224 -12.65 -6.94 -23.02
N GLY A 225 -13.79 -6.77 -22.36
CA GLY A 225 -14.71 -7.87 -22.04
C GLY A 225 -14.21 -8.80 -20.94
N GLU A 226 -13.18 -8.41 -20.18
CA GLU A 226 -12.67 -9.17 -19.03
C GLU A 226 -13.71 -9.16 -17.89
N PHE A 227 -14.35 -8.01 -17.64
CA PHE A 227 -15.39 -7.85 -16.62
C PHE A 227 -16.70 -7.26 -17.17
N GLY A 228 -17.82 -7.64 -16.54
CA GLY A 228 -19.17 -7.21 -16.93
C GLY A 228 -19.76 -6.05 -16.12
N LEU A 229 -21.08 -5.88 -16.17
CA LEU A 229 -21.80 -4.77 -15.54
C LEU A 229 -21.64 -4.70 -14.01
N ALA A 230 -21.41 -5.83 -13.35
CA ALA A 230 -21.19 -5.85 -11.90
C ALA A 230 -19.92 -5.08 -11.50
N TYR A 231 -18.85 -5.18 -12.30
CA TYR A 231 -17.64 -4.37 -12.14
C TYR A 231 -17.94 -2.88 -12.29
N LEU A 232 -18.62 -2.50 -13.38
CA LEU A 232 -18.99 -1.11 -13.64
C LEU A 232 -19.85 -0.50 -12.52
N GLY A 233 -20.80 -1.27 -12.00
CA GLY A 233 -21.70 -0.84 -10.92
C GLY A 233 -20.98 -0.45 -9.63
N VAL A 234 -19.73 -0.90 -9.43
CA VAL A 234 -18.92 -0.58 -8.25
C VAL A 234 -17.76 0.35 -8.57
N VAL A 235 -17.06 0.15 -9.69
CA VAL A 235 -15.89 0.97 -10.05
C VAL A 235 -16.29 2.41 -10.36
N VAL A 236 -17.43 2.65 -11.01
CA VAL A 236 -17.88 4.01 -11.36
C VAL A 236 -18.18 4.84 -10.10
N PRO A 237 -18.93 4.34 -9.10
CA PRO A 237 -19.05 5.02 -7.80
C PRO A 237 -17.71 5.23 -7.08
N ALA A 238 -16.78 4.26 -7.17
CA ALA A 238 -15.45 4.38 -6.57
C ALA A 238 -14.65 5.52 -7.23
N ASP A 239 -14.64 5.58 -8.55
CA ASP A 239 -13.97 6.61 -9.34
C ASP A 239 -14.58 7.99 -9.08
N ALA A 240 -15.92 8.08 -9.05
CA ALA A 240 -16.61 9.32 -8.70
C ALA A 240 -16.25 9.81 -7.29
N LEU A 241 -16.18 8.90 -6.31
CA LEU A 241 -15.74 9.22 -4.95
C LEU A 241 -14.29 9.72 -4.92
N MET A 242 -13.38 9.06 -5.65
CA MET A 242 -11.98 9.47 -5.71
C MET A 242 -11.81 10.82 -6.41
N LEU A 243 -12.51 11.08 -7.52
CA LEU A 243 -12.48 12.37 -8.21
C LEU A 243 -13.03 13.49 -7.33
N ALA A 244 -14.14 13.26 -6.64
CA ALA A 244 -14.70 14.23 -5.69
C ALA A 244 -13.75 14.49 -4.52
N ALA A 245 -13.07 13.45 -4.02
CA ALA A 245 -12.06 13.59 -2.98
C ALA A 245 -10.86 14.41 -3.45
N THR A 246 -10.36 14.19 -4.67
CA THR A 246 -9.26 14.98 -5.24
C THR A 246 -9.67 16.41 -5.55
N ALA A 247 -10.91 16.67 -5.96
CA ALA A 247 -11.40 18.04 -6.04
C ALA A 247 -11.44 18.71 -4.65
N GLN A 248 -11.83 17.96 -3.61
CA GLN A 248 -11.85 18.44 -2.24
C GLN A 248 -10.45 18.72 -1.66
N SER A 249 -9.39 18.07 -2.18
CA SER A 249 -8.03 18.24 -1.61
C SER A 249 -7.51 19.67 -1.73
N PHE A 250 -8.03 20.48 -2.67
CA PHE A 250 -7.67 21.90 -2.80
C PHE A 250 -8.15 22.79 -1.66
N GLY A 251 -9.07 22.30 -0.82
CA GLY A 251 -9.54 23.02 0.36
C GLY A 251 -9.38 22.25 1.67
N ASN A 252 -9.45 20.91 1.63
CA ASN A 252 -9.28 20.06 2.80
C ASN A 252 -8.52 18.77 2.45
N PRO A 253 -7.17 18.83 2.37
CA PRO A 253 -6.32 17.68 2.07
C PRO A 253 -6.56 16.49 3.01
N ALA A 254 -6.73 16.73 4.31
CA ALA A 254 -6.94 15.69 5.31
C ALA A 254 -8.22 14.88 5.07
N ALA A 255 -9.33 15.55 4.77
CA ALA A 255 -10.59 14.89 4.45
C ALA A 255 -10.51 14.14 3.11
N ALA A 256 -9.85 14.75 2.12
CA ALA A 256 -9.63 14.15 0.81
C ALA A 256 -8.82 12.85 0.89
N GLN A 257 -7.72 12.84 1.65
CA GLN A 257 -6.87 11.67 1.85
C GLN A 257 -7.65 10.46 2.41
N ARG A 258 -8.53 10.69 3.39
CA ARG A 258 -9.39 9.64 3.94
C ARG A 258 -10.42 9.12 2.94
N ARG A 259 -11.05 10.01 2.16
CA ARG A 259 -12.03 9.63 1.13
C ARG A 259 -11.40 8.90 -0.04
N LEU A 260 -10.20 9.31 -0.47
CA LEU A 260 -9.39 8.60 -1.46
C LEU A 260 -9.13 7.16 -1.02
N LYS A 261 -8.73 6.96 0.24
CA LYS A 261 -8.53 5.61 0.79
C LYS A 261 -9.78 4.74 0.69
N HIS A 262 -10.97 5.28 0.99
CA HIS A 262 -12.23 4.53 0.84
C HIS A 262 -12.54 4.20 -0.63
N GLY A 263 -12.35 5.16 -1.54
CA GLY A 263 -12.52 4.94 -2.97
C GLY A 263 -11.58 3.87 -3.52
N MET A 264 -10.31 3.86 -3.08
CA MET A 264 -9.33 2.83 -3.46
C MET A 264 -9.76 1.42 -3.01
N PHE A 265 -10.27 1.27 -1.78
CA PHE A 265 -10.78 -0.03 -1.32
C PHE A 265 -12.04 -0.46 -2.08
N LEU A 266 -12.94 0.49 -2.40
CA LEU A 266 -14.12 0.20 -3.20
C LEU A 266 -13.75 -0.21 -4.63
N ALA A 267 -12.75 0.44 -5.22
CA ALA A 267 -12.21 0.06 -6.53
C ALA A 267 -11.58 -1.34 -6.49
N ALA A 268 -10.77 -1.67 -5.48
CA ALA A 268 -10.23 -3.02 -5.31
C ALA A 268 -11.35 -4.07 -5.17
N PHE A 269 -12.42 -3.74 -4.44
CA PHE A 269 -13.60 -4.60 -4.33
C PHE A 269 -14.34 -4.77 -5.67
N ALA A 270 -14.39 -3.73 -6.51
CA ALA A 270 -14.94 -3.83 -7.86
C ALA A 270 -14.23 -4.91 -8.67
N PHE A 271 -12.89 -5.01 -8.59
CA PHE A 271 -12.12 -6.06 -9.26
C PHE A 271 -12.45 -7.47 -8.75
N ILE A 272 -12.66 -7.63 -7.43
CA ILE A 272 -13.12 -8.89 -6.84
C ILE A 272 -14.49 -9.27 -7.42
N LEU A 273 -15.44 -8.33 -7.42
CA LEU A 273 -16.78 -8.58 -7.95
C LEU A 273 -16.77 -8.86 -9.46
N GLY A 274 -15.96 -8.12 -10.21
CA GLY A 274 -15.74 -8.33 -11.64
C GLY A 274 -15.26 -9.75 -11.91
N ARG A 275 -14.22 -10.21 -11.19
CA ARG A 275 -13.70 -11.57 -11.33
C ARG A 275 -14.70 -12.64 -10.93
N ALA A 276 -15.44 -12.43 -9.85
CA ALA A 276 -16.43 -13.39 -9.33
C ALA A 276 -17.66 -13.55 -10.25
N THR A 277 -17.95 -12.54 -11.07
CA THR A 277 -19.09 -12.53 -12.01
C THR A 277 -18.68 -12.69 -13.46
N ALA A 278 -17.37 -12.84 -13.73
CA ALA A 278 -16.84 -13.00 -15.07
C ALA A 278 -17.38 -14.29 -15.72
N PRO A 279 -17.73 -14.28 -17.02
CA PRO A 279 -18.18 -15.48 -17.72
C PRO A 279 -17.13 -16.60 -17.66
N ALA A 280 -17.58 -17.84 -17.49
CA ALA A 280 -16.68 -18.99 -17.53
C ALA A 280 -15.91 -19.02 -18.87
N GLY A 281 -14.59 -18.88 -18.83
CA GLY A 281 -13.73 -18.87 -20.01
C GLY A 281 -13.19 -17.51 -20.45
N SER A 282 -13.49 -16.41 -19.73
CA SER A 282 -12.72 -15.16 -19.87
C SER A 282 -11.33 -15.37 -19.25
N LEU A 283 -10.44 -16.02 -20.00
CA LEU A 283 -9.03 -16.08 -19.68
C LEU A 283 -8.42 -14.71 -19.97
N LEU A 284 -7.63 -14.22 -19.01
CA LEU A 284 -6.75 -13.06 -19.15
C LEU A 284 -5.78 -13.26 -20.33
#